data_AF-A0AAV0WS41-F1
#
_entry.id   AF-A0AAV0WS41-F1
#
_cell.length_a   1.000
_cell.length_b   1.000
_cell.length_c   1.000
_cell.angle_alpha   90.00
_cell.angle_beta   90.00
_cell.angle_gamma   90.00
#
_symmetry.space_group_name_H-M   'P 1'
#
loop_
_entity.id
_entity.type
_entity.pdbx_description
1 polymer ?
#
loop_
_entity_poly.entity_id
_entity_poly.type
_entity_poly.pdbx_seq_one_letter_code
_entity_poly.pdbx_strand_id
1 'polypeptide(L)'
;MHDLLEGVCKYDISFLLLYYIKHLQLFSLQTFNERLVCFNYGPDKGNKPSVLHIEHIQKNTIRLSASEMMSLTRYFSLIIGDFIPKNDCVWELYILLRHILDLLTSPVLQIECSELLQTLVAEHHDLYMKYSKFDLKPKYHYMVHYHTMIKKFGPLISMWSMRFEAKHRISKISANTSSNRRNICKTLAIKHQLQLNDLFNKGTLSNEIELGPCNKVISDIDTQLLRLFLNIDSKRINKVSMGFS
;
A
#
# COMPACT_ATOMS: atom_id res chain seq x y z
N MET A 1 -0.61 5.39 5.50
CA MET A 1 -0.50 6.22 4.28
C MET A 1 0.65 7.21 4.42
N HIS A 2 0.60 8.08 5.43
CA HIS A 2 1.58 9.16 5.62
C HIS A 2 3.02 8.70 5.88
N ASP A 3 3.20 7.62 6.64
CA ASP A 3 4.54 7.18 7.07
C ASP A 3 5.27 6.47 5.93
N LEU A 4 4.59 5.51 5.28
CA LEU A 4 5.15 4.72 4.20
C LEU A 4 5.06 5.46 2.85
N LEU A 5 3.85 5.67 2.33
CA LEU A 5 3.64 6.18 0.96
C LEU A 5 4.01 7.66 0.84
N GLU A 6 3.61 8.49 1.79
CA GLU A 6 4.01 9.91 1.78
C GLU A 6 5.35 10.17 2.48
N GLY A 7 6.06 9.11 2.86
CA GLY A 7 7.29 9.18 3.62
C GLY A 7 8.36 8.32 3.02
N VAL A 8 8.57 7.14 3.61
CA VAL A 8 9.67 6.24 3.27
C VAL A 8 9.73 5.93 1.77
N CYS A 9 8.62 5.57 1.12
CA CYS A 9 8.59 5.37 -0.33
C CYS A 9 9.02 6.62 -1.10
N LYS A 10 8.61 7.83 -0.67
CA LYS A 10 9.05 9.09 -1.29
C LYS A 10 10.55 9.29 -1.16
N TYR A 11 11.11 9.01 0.00
CA TYR A 11 12.54 9.21 0.27
C TYR A 11 13.40 8.21 -0.48
N ASP A 12 13.01 6.95 -0.46
CA ASP A 12 13.74 5.87 -1.11
C ASP A 12 13.70 5.99 -2.63
N ILE A 13 12.52 6.18 -3.21
CA ILE A 13 12.38 6.33 -4.66
C ILE A 13 13.12 7.59 -5.14
N SER A 14 13.08 8.69 -4.36
CA SER A 14 13.90 9.87 -4.65
C SER A 14 15.39 9.53 -4.67
N PHE A 15 15.89 8.84 -3.65
CA PHE A 15 17.29 8.44 -3.54
C PHE A 15 17.70 7.52 -4.71
N LEU A 16 16.93 6.47 -4.98
CA LEU A 16 17.19 5.50 -6.05
C LEU A 16 17.22 6.18 -7.42
N LEU A 17 16.25 7.05 -7.71
CA LEU A 17 16.23 7.81 -8.96
C LEU A 17 17.47 8.70 -9.10
N LEU A 18 17.87 9.42 -8.05
CA LEU A 18 19.07 10.26 -8.10
C LEU A 18 20.34 9.43 -8.27
N TYR A 19 20.42 8.27 -7.61
CA TYR A 19 21.54 7.35 -7.73
C TYR A 19 21.68 6.85 -9.18
N TYR A 20 20.63 6.27 -9.76
CA TYR A 20 20.73 5.70 -11.11
C TYR A 20 20.80 6.75 -12.23
N ILE A 21 20.16 7.92 -12.06
CA ILE A 21 20.18 8.99 -13.07
C ILE A 21 21.44 9.85 -12.98
N LYS A 22 21.86 10.24 -11.77
CA LYS A 22 22.98 11.20 -11.61
C LYS A 22 24.32 10.55 -11.34
N HIS A 23 24.35 9.52 -10.51
CA HIS A 23 25.62 8.89 -10.10
C HIS A 23 26.05 7.83 -11.11
N LEU A 24 25.19 6.87 -11.45
CA LEU A 24 25.50 5.82 -12.43
C LEU A 24 25.16 6.21 -13.88
N GLN A 25 24.33 7.24 -14.08
CA GLN A 25 23.94 7.75 -15.40
C GLN A 25 23.39 6.69 -16.36
N LEU A 26 22.64 5.71 -15.83
CA LEU A 26 22.13 4.58 -16.61
C LEU A 26 20.99 4.98 -17.56
N PHE A 27 20.20 5.98 -17.16
CA PHE A 27 19.09 6.52 -17.95
C PHE A 27 18.81 7.96 -17.55
N SER A 28 18.05 8.68 -18.39
CA SER A 28 17.63 10.06 -18.11
C SER A 28 16.28 10.13 -17.41
N LEU A 29 16.01 11.23 -16.68
CA LEU A 29 14.69 11.47 -16.10
C LEU A 29 13.59 11.54 -17.18
N GLN A 30 13.92 12.02 -18.38
CA GLN A 30 12.99 12.06 -19.50
C GLN A 30 12.59 10.64 -19.92
N THR A 31 13.58 9.76 -20.13
CA THR A 31 13.35 8.34 -20.47
C THR A 31 12.49 7.65 -19.41
N PHE A 32 12.76 7.92 -18.13
CA PHE A 32 11.96 7.41 -17.02
C PHE A 32 10.50 7.88 -17.10
N ASN A 33 10.28 9.19 -17.28
CA ASN A 33 8.94 9.77 -17.35
C ASN A 33 8.16 9.27 -18.58
N GLU A 34 8.82 9.10 -19.74
CA GLU A 34 8.22 8.52 -20.94
C GLU A 34 7.73 7.09 -20.66
N ARG A 35 8.57 6.25 -20.04
CA ARG A 35 8.17 4.90 -19.65
C ARG A 35 7.06 4.89 -18.60
N LEU A 36 7.14 5.76 -17.59
CA LEU A 36 6.11 5.93 -16.57
C LEU A 36 4.74 6.25 -17.18
N VAL A 37 4.71 7.11 -18.20
CA VAL A 37 3.48 7.50 -18.91
C VAL A 37 2.98 6.39 -19.81
N CYS A 38 3.86 5.69 -20.53
CA CYS A 38 3.48 4.64 -21.48
C CYS A 38 3.19 3.29 -20.82
N PHE A 39 3.59 3.08 -19.56
CA PHE A 39 3.38 1.82 -18.84
C PHE A 39 1.90 1.46 -18.69
N ASN A 40 1.58 0.17 -18.87
CA ASN A 40 0.25 -0.35 -18.68
C ASN A 40 0.03 -0.79 -17.22
N TYR A 41 -0.68 0.05 -16.45
CA TYR A 41 -0.98 -0.21 -15.04
C TYR A 41 -2.13 -1.19 -14.79
N GLY A 42 -2.80 -1.68 -15.84
CA GLY A 42 -3.91 -2.64 -15.73
C GLY A 42 -4.98 -2.19 -14.72
N PRO A 43 -5.24 -2.95 -13.64
CA PRO A 43 -6.26 -2.62 -12.65
C PRO A 43 -5.99 -1.29 -11.91
N ASP A 44 -4.73 -0.88 -11.80
CA ASP A 44 -4.31 0.34 -11.12
C ASP A 44 -4.26 1.57 -12.05
N LYS A 45 -4.85 1.50 -13.25
CA LYS A 45 -4.89 2.62 -14.23
C LYS A 45 -5.42 3.93 -13.63
N GLY A 46 -6.36 3.86 -12.69
CA GLY A 46 -6.90 5.03 -11.99
C GLY A 46 -5.90 5.73 -11.06
N ASN A 47 -4.80 5.07 -10.70
CA ASN A 47 -3.74 5.55 -9.81
C ASN A 47 -2.41 5.74 -10.56
N LYS A 48 -2.47 5.90 -11.89
CA LYS A 48 -1.28 6.15 -12.72
C LYS A 48 -0.51 7.37 -12.19
N PRO A 49 0.79 7.24 -11.85
CA PRO A 49 1.59 8.35 -11.36
C PRO A 49 1.75 9.47 -12.39
N SER A 50 1.77 10.71 -11.92
CA SER A 50 2.12 11.86 -12.75
C SER A 50 3.62 11.92 -13.03
N VAL A 51 3.98 12.70 -14.06
CA VAL A 51 5.37 13.00 -14.43
C VAL A 51 6.15 13.57 -13.23
N LEU A 52 7.39 13.12 -13.06
CA LEU A 52 8.27 13.58 -11.99
C LEU A 52 9.19 14.71 -12.48
N HIS A 53 9.45 15.68 -11.61
CA HIS A 53 10.36 16.79 -11.87
C HIS A 53 11.61 16.68 -10.99
N ILE A 54 12.79 16.92 -11.58
CA ILE A 54 14.08 16.73 -10.90
C ILE A 54 14.20 17.58 -9.63
N GLU A 55 13.66 18.79 -9.65
CA GLU A 55 13.67 19.73 -8.52
C GLU A 55 12.98 19.14 -7.28
N HIS A 56 11.86 18.44 -7.49
CA HIS A 56 11.09 17.80 -6.43
C HIS A 56 11.77 16.53 -5.94
N ILE A 57 12.39 15.77 -6.84
CA ILE A 57 13.15 14.57 -6.50
C ILE A 57 14.32 14.94 -5.58
N GLN A 58 15.13 15.94 -5.97
CA GLN A 58 16.28 16.42 -5.19
C GLN A 58 15.89 16.94 -3.80
N LYS A 59 14.72 17.58 -3.68
CA LYS A 59 14.20 18.08 -2.41
C LYS A 59 13.44 17.01 -1.60
N ASN A 60 13.34 15.77 -2.08
CA ASN A 60 12.51 14.72 -1.47
C ASN A 60 11.03 15.14 -1.29
N THR A 61 10.50 15.91 -2.25
CA THR A 61 9.14 16.49 -2.25
C THR A 61 8.33 16.05 -3.47
N ILE A 62 8.49 14.78 -3.86
CA ILE A 62 7.74 14.19 -4.98
C ILE A 62 6.23 14.43 -4.77
N ARG A 63 5.63 15.14 -5.74
CA ARG A 63 4.22 15.55 -5.75
C ARG A 63 3.32 14.46 -6.33
N LEU A 64 3.33 13.30 -5.68
CA LEU A 64 2.38 12.23 -5.93
C LEU A 64 1.45 12.06 -4.73
N SER A 65 0.19 11.75 -5.00
CA SER A 65 -0.74 11.23 -4.02
C SER A 65 -0.25 9.87 -3.49
N ALA A 66 -0.82 9.42 -2.39
CA ALA A 66 -0.42 8.14 -1.80
C ALA A 66 -0.70 6.93 -2.70
N SER A 67 -1.82 6.92 -3.44
CA SER A 67 -2.15 5.83 -4.35
C SER A 67 -1.27 5.82 -5.59
N GLU A 68 -0.92 7.00 -6.12
CA GLU A 68 0.08 7.13 -7.18
C GLU A 68 1.46 6.67 -6.72
N MET A 69 1.89 7.06 -5.51
CA MET A 69 3.17 6.61 -4.96
C MET A 69 3.21 5.10 -4.71
N MET A 70 2.10 4.51 -4.24
CA MET A 70 1.98 3.06 -4.11
C MET A 70 2.15 2.38 -5.47
N SER A 71 1.45 2.87 -6.50
CA SER A 71 1.52 2.32 -7.86
C SER A 71 2.93 2.44 -8.41
N LEU A 72 3.56 3.61 -8.27
CA LEU A 72 4.94 3.83 -8.66
C LEU A 72 5.87 2.82 -7.99
N THR A 73 5.79 2.67 -6.66
CA THR A 73 6.68 1.77 -5.91
C THR A 73 6.47 0.31 -6.32
N ARG A 74 5.22 -0.11 -6.55
CA ARG A 74 4.89 -1.48 -6.98
C ARG A 74 5.45 -1.84 -8.35
N TYR A 75 5.38 -0.91 -9.30
CA TYR A 75 5.76 -1.14 -10.69
C TYR A 75 7.15 -0.64 -11.05
N PHE A 76 7.89 -0.04 -10.11
CA PHE A 76 9.18 0.57 -10.37
C PHE A 76 10.17 -0.41 -11.03
N SER A 77 10.26 -1.66 -10.55
CA SER A 77 11.08 -2.70 -11.18
C SER A 77 10.70 -3.00 -12.62
N LEU A 78 9.41 -2.95 -12.97
CA LEU A 78 8.96 -3.20 -14.34
C LEU A 78 9.21 -2.01 -15.27
N ILE A 79 9.36 -0.80 -14.71
CA ILE A 79 9.59 0.42 -15.49
C ILE A 79 11.08 0.60 -15.82
N ILE A 80 11.97 0.31 -14.86
CA ILE A 80 13.42 0.57 -15.00
C ILE A 80 14.32 -0.65 -14.82
N GLY A 81 13.79 -1.82 -14.49
CA GLY A 81 14.59 -2.98 -14.09
C GLY A 81 15.56 -3.48 -15.16
N ASP A 82 15.27 -3.23 -16.44
CA ASP A 82 16.15 -3.53 -17.58
C ASP A 82 17.39 -2.61 -17.64
N PHE A 83 17.36 -1.43 -17.03
CA PHE A 83 18.53 -0.56 -16.91
C PHE A 83 19.45 -0.96 -15.76
N ILE A 84 18.95 -1.69 -14.76
CA ILE A 84 19.69 -1.95 -13.52
C ILE A 84 20.69 -3.11 -13.75
N PRO A 85 21.97 -2.94 -13.40
CA PRO A 85 22.96 -4.01 -13.48
C PRO A 85 22.58 -5.20 -12.61
N LYS A 86 22.94 -6.40 -13.07
CA LYS A 86 22.79 -7.61 -12.27
C LYS A 86 23.63 -7.50 -10.99
N ASN A 87 23.07 -7.91 -9.85
CA ASN A 87 23.70 -7.89 -8.53
C ASN A 87 24.08 -6.48 -8.02
N ASP A 88 23.37 -5.44 -8.47
CA ASP A 88 23.53 -4.10 -7.91
C ASP A 88 23.09 -4.08 -6.44
N CYS A 89 24.03 -3.73 -5.55
CA CYS A 89 23.75 -3.78 -4.11
C CYS A 89 22.81 -2.68 -3.62
N VAL A 90 22.70 -1.56 -4.36
CA VAL A 90 21.76 -0.48 -4.02
C VAL A 90 20.33 -0.88 -4.40
N TRP A 91 20.17 -1.70 -5.43
CA TRP A 91 18.87 -2.23 -5.84
C TRP A 91 18.20 -3.09 -4.75
N GLU A 92 18.99 -3.75 -3.91
CA GLU A 92 18.48 -4.50 -2.77
C GLU A 92 17.63 -3.64 -1.82
N LEU A 93 17.97 -2.35 -1.67
CA LEU A 93 17.15 -1.40 -0.91
C LEU A 93 15.73 -1.30 -1.47
N TYR A 94 15.59 -1.26 -2.79
CA TYR A 94 14.28 -1.25 -3.45
C TYR A 94 13.53 -2.57 -3.24
N ILE A 95 14.23 -3.70 -3.33
CA ILE A 95 13.64 -5.04 -3.12
C ILE A 95 13.06 -5.15 -1.71
N LEU A 96 13.83 -4.74 -0.68
CA LEU A 96 13.36 -4.71 0.70
C LEU A 96 12.16 -3.78 0.88
N LEU A 97 12.21 -2.55 0.34
CA LEU A 97 11.08 -1.62 0.36
C LEU A 97 9.83 -2.24 -0.30
N ARG A 98 10.00 -2.94 -1.43
CA ARG A 98 8.93 -3.58 -2.16
C ARG A 98 8.28 -4.71 -1.36
N HIS A 99 9.08 -5.55 -0.69
CA HIS A 99 8.60 -6.61 0.20
C HIS A 99 7.85 -6.06 1.41
N ILE A 100 8.39 -5.01 2.04
CA ILE A 100 7.71 -4.31 3.13
C ILE A 100 6.36 -3.77 2.66
N LEU A 101 6.32 -3.11 1.49
CA LEU A 101 5.07 -2.61 0.92
C LEU A 101 4.05 -3.74 0.67
N ASP A 102 4.48 -4.90 0.19
CA ASP A 102 3.59 -6.05 -0.01
C ASP A 102 3.01 -6.56 1.30
N LEU A 103 3.83 -6.77 2.32
CA LEU A 103 3.35 -7.21 3.63
C LEU A 103 2.36 -6.21 4.24
N LEU A 104 2.67 -4.91 4.17
CA LEU A 104 1.83 -3.86 4.73
C LEU A 104 0.51 -3.66 3.96
N THR A 105 0.48 -4.04 2.68
CA THR A 105 -0.72 -3.90 1.83
C THR A 105 -1.48 -5.20 1.63
N SER A 106 -1.04 -6.29 2.26
CA SER A 106 -1.77 -7.55 2.21
C SER A 106 -3.00 -7.50 3.13
N PRO A 107 -4.20 -7.91 2.65
CA PRO A 107 -5.40 -7.99 3.48
C PRO A 107 -5.38 -9.18 4.45
N VAL A 108 -4.51 -10.16 4.21
CA VAL A 108 -4.40 -11.38 5.02
C VAL A 108 -2.91 -11.66 5.25
N LEU A 109 -2.55 -11.94 6.51
CA LEU A 109 -1.17 -12.18 6.92
C LEU A 109 -1.10 -13.42 7.81
N GLN A 110 -0.01 -14.17 7.66
CA GLN A 110 0.35 -15.22 8.61
C GLN A 110 0.98 -14.59 9.87
N ILE A 111 1.03 -15.35 10.96
CA ILE A 111 1.51 -14.85 12.26
C ILE A 111 3.00 -14.49 12.17
N GLU A 112 3.76 -15.32 11.45
CA GLU A 112 5.20 -15.22 11.20
C GLU A 112 5.56 -14.00 10.34
N CYS A 113 4.61 -13.46 9.56
CA CYS A 113 4.83 -12.25 8.76
C CYS A 113 5.21 -11.04 9.62
N SER A 114 4.79 -11.03 10.90
CA SER A 114 5.16 -9.96 11.83
C SER A 114 6.67 -9.96 12.14
N GLU A 115 7.27 -11.12 12.34
CA GLU A 115 8.70 -11.25 12.62
C GLU A 115 9.53 -11.02 11.36
N LEU A 116 9.05 -11.54 10.22
CA LEU A 116 9.62 -11.21 8.92
C LEU A 116 9.65 -9.70 8.67
N LEU A 117 8.55 -8.99 8.94
CA LEU A 117 8.50 -7.53 8.77
C LEU A 117 9.54 -6.82 9.66
N GLN A 118 9.73 -7.28 10.90
CA GLN A 118 10.73 -6.70 11.80
C GLN A 118 12.14 -6.80 11.21
N THR A 119 12.51 -7.98 10.70
CA THR A 119 13.81 -8.21 10.05
C THR A 119 13.95 -7.35 8.80
N LEU A 120 12.96 -7.36 7.91
CA LEU A 120 12.99 -6.59 6.66
C LEU A 120 13.15 -5.08 6.93
N VAL A 121 12.45 -4.54 7.93
CA VAL A 121 12.56 -3.12 8.30
C VAL A 121 13.94 -2.79 8.85
N ALA A 122 14.53 -3.66 9.67
CA ALA A 122 15.89 -3.45 10.19
C ALA A 122 16.93 -3.45 9.07
N GLU A 123 16.91 -4.47 8.21
CA GLU A 123 17.80 -4.59 7.05
C GLU A 123 17.65 -3.41 6.08
N HIS A 124 16.40 -2.99 5.83
CA HIS A 124 16.09 -1.85 4.98
C HIS A 124 16.70 -0.55 5.50
N HIS A 125 16.53 -0.27 6.79
CA HIS A 125 17.10 0.91 7.42
C HIS A 125 18.64 0.90 7.38
N ASP A 126 19.25 -0.25 7.65
CA ASP A 126 20.71 -0.41 7.60
C ASP A 126 21.25 -0.14 6.18
N LEU A 127 20.61 -0.72 5.15
CA LEU A 127 20.99 -0.47 3.75
C LEU A 127 20.76 1.00 3.37
N TYR A 128 19.65 1.61 3.80
CA TYR A 128 19.37 3.01 3.50
C TYR A 128 20.46 3.91 4.08
N MET A 129 20.81 3.75 5.35
CA MET A 129 21.87 4.53 5.99
C MET A 129 23.23 4.28 5.32
N LYS A 130 23.53 3.02 4.99
CA LYS A 130 24.78 2.62 4.34
C LYS A 130 24.98 3.29 2.99
N TYR A 131 23.97 3.32 2.13
CA TYR A 131 24.09 3.81 0.76
C TYR A 131 23.74 5.29 0.60
N SER A 132 22.73 5.78 1.32
CA SER A 132 22.31 7.18 1.20
C SER A 132 23.21 8.14 1.98
N LYS A 133 23.91 7.65 3.01
CA LYS A 133 24.71 8.47 3.96
C LYS A 133 23.90 9.55 4.67
N PHE A 134 22.56 9.46 4.65
CA PHE A 134 21.66 10.34 5.38
C PHE A 134 21.11 9.67 6.63
N ASP A 135 20.76 10.50 7.61
CA ASP A 135 20.05 10.05 8.80
C ASP A 135 18.59 9.69 8.49
N LEU A 136 18.07 8.71 9.23
CA LEU A 136 16.69 8.30 9.13
C LEU A 136 15.76 9.38 9.68
N LYS A 137 14.83 9.82 8.83
CA LYS A 137 13.74 10.72 9.23
C LYS A 137 12.77 10.02 10.21
N PRO A 138 11.97 10.78 10.99
CA PRO A 138 11.00 10.20 11.93
C PRO A 138 10.04 9.17 11.33
N LYS A 139 9.72 9.27 10.03
CA LYS A 139 8.83 8.32 9.36
C LYS A 139 9.36 6.88 9.29
N TYR A 140 10.68 6.71 9.20
CA TYR A 140 11.31 5.39 9.28
C TYR A 140 11.11 4.77 10.67
N HIS A 141 11.20 5.58 11.73
CA HIS A 141 10.99 5.09 13.10
C HIS A 141 9.59 4.49 13.29
N TYR A 142 8.55 5.04 12.67
CA TYR A 142 7.20 4.45 12.76
C TYR A 142 7.12 3.04 12.18
N MET A 143 7.91 2.71 11.16
CA MET A 143 7.95 1.36 10.59
C MET A 143 8.48 0.32 11.56
N VAL A 144 9.36 0.72 12.49
CA VAL A 144 9.86 -0.16 13.55
C VAL A 144 8.71 -0.68 14.43
N HIS A 145 7.61 0.06 14.57
CA HIS A 145 6.49 -0.37 15.40
C HIS A 145 5.47 -1.25 14.66
N TYR A 146 5.57 -1.38 13.34
CA TYR A 146 4.57 -2.06 12.54
C TYR A 146 4.47 -3.56 12.84
N HIS A 147 5.58 -4.24 13.16
CA HIS A 147 5.52 -5.65 13.56
C HIS A 147 4.63 -5.85 14.80
N THR A 148 4.76 -4.96 15.80
CA THR A 148 3.96 -5.02 17.03
C THR A 148 2.50 -4.70 16.74
N MET A 149 2.24 -3.76 15.83
CA MET A 149 0.88 -3.44 15.41
C MET A 149 0.22 -4.61 14.68
N ILE A 150 0.95 -5.31 13.81
CA ILE A 150 0.43 -6.52 13.14
C ILE A 150 0.11 -7.61 14.15
N LYS A 151 1.00 -7.86 15.13
CA LYS A 151 0.76 -8.85 16.20
C LYS A 151 -0.51 -8.55 17.02
N LYS A 152 -0.81 -7.27 17.24
CA LYS A 152 -1.95 -6.84 18.09
C LYS A 152 -3.26 -6.67 17.33
N PHE A 153 -3.22 -6.11 16.13
CA PHE A 153 -4.40 -5.66 15.39
C PHE A 153 -4.63 -6.40 14.08
N GLY A 154 -3.69 -7.26 13.67
CA GLY A 154 -3.73 -7.96 12.40
C GLY A 154 -3.31 -7.08 11.21
N PRO A 155 -3.82 -7.35 9.99
CA PRO A 155 -3.40 -6.67 8.77
C PRO A 155 -3.57 -5.14 8.81
N LEU A 156 -2.46 -4.42 8.60
CA LEU A 156 -2.41 -2.96 8.72
C LEU A 156 -3.20 -2.21 7.63
N ILE A 157 -3.42 -2.85 6.48
CA ILE A 157 -4.26 -2.29 5.42
C ILE A 157 -5.70 -2.05 5.89
N SER A 158 -6.20 -2.80 6.87
CA SER A 158 -7.55 -2.59 7.41
C SER A 158 -7.63 -1.36 8.31
N MET A 159 -6.50 -0.87 8.83
CA MET A 159 -6.41 0.22 9.80
C MET A 159 -6.09 1.58 9.16
N TRP A 160 -5.83 1.62 7.85
CA TRP A 160 -5.40 2.86 7.19
C TRP A 160 -6.54 3.87 6.94
N SER A 161 -6.17 5.14 6.75
CA SER A 161 -7.12 6.26 6.62
C SER A 161 -7.52 6.61 5.17
N MET A 162 -7.01 5.92 4.15
CA MET A 162 -7.15 6.35 2.75
C MET A 162 -8.62 6.56 2.32
N ARG A 163 -9.54 5.67 2.74
CA ARG A 163 -10.96 5.80 2.41
C ARG A 163 -11.63 6.97 3.12
N PHE A 164 -11.24 7.26 4.36
CA PHE A 164 -11.74 8.41 5.11
C PHE A 164 -11.28 9.73 4.48
N GLU A 165 -10.02 9.81 4.09
CA GLU A 165 -9.47 10.98 3.38
C GLU A 165 -10.13 11.20 2.02
N ALA A 166 -10.37 10.12 1.26
CA ALA A 166 -11.09 10.18 -0.01
C ALA A 166 -12.53 10.70 0.19
N LYS A 167 -13.22 10.27 1.27
CA LYS A 167 -14.58 10.75 1.60
C LYS A 167 -14.62 12.26 1.81
N HIS A 168 -13.57 12.87 2.38
CA HIS A 168 -13.52 14.33 2.58
C HIS A 168 -13.58 15.13 1.28
N ARG A 169 -13.21 14.55 0.13
CA ARG A 169 -13.27 15.23 -1.18
C ARG A 169 -14.67 15.76 -1.51
N ILE A 170 -15.70 14.97 -1.22
CA ILE A 170 -17.11 15.32 -1.49
C ILE A 170 -17.51 16.58 -0.71
N SER A 171 -17.11 16.64 0.57
CA SER A 171 -17.36 17.81 1.42
C SER A 171 -16.59 19.04 0.95
N LYS A 172 -15.32 18.89 0.55
CA LYS A 172 -14.51 20.01 0.01
C LYS A 172 -15.13 20.61 -1.26
N ILE A 173 -15.51 19.78 -2.22
CA ILE A 173 -16.18 20.23 -3.45
C ILE A 173 -17.45 21.00 -3.09
N SER A 174 -18.27 20.42 -2.21
CA SER A 174 -19.53 21.02 -1.78
C SER A 174 -19.34 22.37 -1.09
N ALA A 175 -18.34 22.49 -0.24
CA ALA A 175 -18.01 23.73 0.45
C ALA A 175 -17.58 24.83 -0.54
N ASN A 176 -16.73 24.47 -1.51
CA ASN A 176 -16.23 25.40 -2.52
C ASN A 176 -17.35 25.86 -3.47
N THR A 177 -18.28 24.97 -3.84
CA THR A 177 -19.39 25.29 -4.74
C THR A 177 -20.53 26.07 -4.09
N SER A 178 -20.71 25.93 -2.77
CA SER A 178 -21.72 26.71 -2.05
C SER A 178 -21.37 28.19 -2.14
N SER A 179 -22.35 29.07 -2.33
CA SER A 179 -22.18 30.52 -2.13
C SER A 179 -22.51 30.95 -0.70
N ASN A 180 -23.31 30.14 0.02
CA ASN A 180 -23.65 30.39 1.41
C ASN A 180 -22.53 29.91 2.35
N ARG A 181 -22.00 30.82 3.16
CA ARG A 181 -20.93 30.58 4.16
C ARG A 181 -21.47 30.53 5.59
N ARG A 182 -22.75 30.89 5.82
CA ARG A 182 -23.36 30.82 7.14
C ARG A 182 -23.57 29.37 7.53
N ASN A 183 -22.92 28.92 8.62
CA ASN A 183 -23.00 27.56 9.15
C ASN A 183 -22.66 26.47 8.12
N ILE A 184 -21.47 26.55 7.52
CA ILE A 184 -21.00 25.61 6.48
C ILE A 184 -21.13 24.13 6.88
N CYS A 185 -20.87 23.79 8.15
CA CYS A 185 -21.02 22.43 8.65
C CYS A 185 -22.45 21.90 8.51
N LYS A 186 -23.47 22.74 8.74
CA LYS A 186 -24.88 22.39 8.57
C LYS A 186 -25.19 22.09 7.10
N THR A 187 -24.72 22.95 6.19
CA THR A 187 -24.90 22.77 4.74
C THR A 187 -24.26 21.47 4.25
N LEU A 188 -23.03 21.17 4.70
CA LEU A 188 -22.33 19.94 4.34
C LEU A 188 -23.04 18.70 4.90
N ALA A 189 -23.51 18.75 6.14
CA ALA A 189 -24.27 17.65 6.75
C ALA A 189 -25.57 17.36 6.01
N ILE A 190 -26.36 18.40 5.68
CA ILE A 190 -27.61 18.25 4.91
C ILE A 190 -27.32 17.64 3.54
N LYS A 191 -26.31 18.12 2.82
CA LYS A 191 -25.96 17.58 1.51
C LYS A 191 -25.54 16.11 1.59
N HIS A 192 -24.74 15.74 2.60
CA HIS A 192 -24.36 14.34 2.82
C HIS A 192 -25.60 13.46 3.12
N GLN A 193 -26.53 13.94 3.94
CA GLN A 193 -27.79 13.23 4.23
C GLN A 193 -28.65 13.04 2.96
N LEU A 194 -28.76 14.07 2.10
CA LEU A 194 -29.49 13.96 0.84
C LEU A 194 -28.84 12.96 -0.13
N GLN A 195 -27.52 12.96 -0.23
CA GLN A 195 -26.78 11.97 -1.04
C GLN A 195 -27.00 10.54 -0.54
N LEU A 196 -27.03 10.35 0.78
CA LEU A 196 -27.32 9.06 1.39
C LEU A 196 -28.76 8.59 1.10
N ASN A 197 -29.74 9.50 1.21
CA ASN A 197 -31.15 9.21 0.91
C ASN A 197 -31.35 8.79 -0.56
N ASP A 198 -30.74 9.52 -1.50
CA ASP A 198 -30.76 9.18 -2.93
C ASP A 198 -30.19 7.77 -3.20
N LEU A 199 -29.09 7.41 -2.51
CA LEU A 199 -28.47 6.10 -2.63
C LEU A 199 -29.39 4.98 -2.10
N PHE A 200 -30.08 5.20 -0.97
CA PHE A 200 -31.08 4.26 -0.46
C PHE A 200 -32.28 4.09 -1.39
N ASN A 201 -32.82 5.20 -1.92
CA ASN A 201 -33.98 5.15 -2.82
C ASN A 201 -33.67 4.41 -4.13
N LYS A 202 -32.43 4.53 -4.62
CA LYS A 202 -31.98 3.83 -5.83
C LYS A 202 -31.70 2.34 -5.60
N GLY A 203 -31.68 1.87 -4.35
CA GLY A 203 -31.40 0.47 -4.02
C GLY A 203 -30.00 0.02 -4.47
N THR A 204 -29.04 0.94 -4.61
CA THR A 204 -27.69 0.63 -5.10
C THR A 204 -26.76 0.06 -4.02
N LEU A 205 -27.27 -0.16 -2.81
CA LEU A 205 -26.54 -0.93 -1.80
C LEU A 205 -26.56 -2.40 -2.20
N SER A 206 -25.37 -2.98 -2.33
CA SER A 206 -25.20 -4.42 -2.52
C SER A 206 -25.87 -5.18 -1.36
N ASN A 207 -26.81 -6.08 -1.68
CA ASN A 207 -27.37 -7.03 -0.71
C ASN A 207 -26.33 -8.08 -0.24
N GLU A 208 -25.16 -8.11 -0.87
CA GLU A 208 -24.07 -9.08 -0.66
C GLU A 208 -23.02 -8.62 0.36
N ILE A 209 -23.44 -8.03 1.48
CA ILE A 209 -22.48 -7.80 2.57
C ILE A 209 -22.46 -9.05 3.47
N GLU A 210 -21.77 -10.11 3.02
CA GLU A 210 -21.36 -11.21 3.92
C GLU A 210 -20.31 -10.62 4.89
N LEU A 211 -20.72 -10.28 6.11
CA LEU A 211 -19.85 -9.83 7.20
C LEU A 211 -19.66 -10.98 8.20
N GLY A 212 -18.40 -11.21 8.60
CA GLY A 212 -18.03 -12.21 9.58
C GLY A 212 -17.22 -13.37 8.98
N PRO A 213 -16.69 -14.28 9.80
CA PRO A 213 -16.14 -15.53 9.30
C PRO A 213 -17.20 -16.23 8.44
N CYS A 214 -16.82 -16.68 7.26
CA CYS A 214 -17.76 -17.29 6.33
C CYS A 214 -18.38 -18.53 6.99
N ASN A 215 -19.64 -18.42 7.41
CA ASN A 215 -20.43 -19.54 7.92
C ASN A 215 -20.87 -20.50 6.81
N LYS A 216 -20.31 -20.39 5.59
CA LYS A 216 -20.34 -21.51 4.66
C LYS A 216 -19.54 -22.62 5.33
N VAL A 217 -20.26 -23.46 6.07
CA VAL A 217 -19.83 -24.79 6.43
C VAL A 217 -19.34 -25.39 5.12
N ILE A 218 -18.03 -25.42 4.95
CA ILE A 218 -17.40 -26.15 3.86
C ILE A 218 -17.94 -27.55 4.04
N SER A 219 -18.75 -28.02 3.09
CA SER A 219 -19.33 -29.34 3.22
C SER A 219 -18.19 -30.35 3.33
N ASP A 220 -18.41 -31.49 4.00
CA ASP A 220 -17.37 -32.53 4.08
C ASP A 220 -16.87 -32.95 2.68
N ILE A 221 -17.70 -32.76 1.66
CA ILE A 221 -17.38 -32.99 0.25
C ILE A 221 -16.37 -31.94 -0.26
N ASP A 222 -16.57 -30.66 0.02
CA ASP A 222 -15.66 -29.59 -0.39
C ASP A 222 -14.29 -29.71 0.33
N THR A 223 -14.28 -30.14 1.60
CA THR A 223 -13.02 -30.43 2.31
C THR A 223 -12.30 -31.66 1.74
N GLN A 224 -13.04 -32.70 1.32
CA GLN A 224 -12.45 -33.86 0.65
C GLN A 224 -11.86 -33.50 -0.72
N LEU A 225 -12.56 -32.69 -1.52
CA LEU A 225 -12.05 -32.21 -2.81
C LEU A 225 -10.80 -31.34 -2.65
N LEU A 226 -10.78 -30.46 -1.65
CA LEU A 226 -9.59 -29.66 -1.33
C LEU A 226 -8.43 -30.54 -0.86
N ARG A 227 -8.68 -31.56 -0.03
CA ARG A 227 -7.63 -32.51 0.41
C ARG A 227 -7.06 -33.33 -0.75
N LEU A 228 -7.91 -33.72 -1.69
CA LEU A 228 -7.52 -34.50 -2.87
C LEU A 228 -6.74 -33.62 -3.87
N PHE A 229 -7.13 -32.36 -4.03
CA PHE A 229 -6.41 -31.37 -4.83
C PHE A 229 -5.04 -31.00 -4.23
N LEU A 230 -4.94 -30.95 -2.90
CA LEU A 230 -3.71 -30.58 -2.18
C LEU A 230 -2.79 -31.76 -1.83
N ASN A 231 -3.17 -33.01 -2.15
CA ASN A 231 -2.37 -34.22 -1.92
C ASN A 231 -1.91 -34.40 -0.45
N ILE A 232 -2.78 -34.09 0.52
CA ILE A 232 -2.45 -34.16 1.95
C ILE A 232 -2.88 -35.52 2.53
N ASP A 233 -1.91 -36.33 2.96
CA ASP A 233 -2.13 -37.64 3.60
C ASP A 233 -2.77 -37.51 5.01
N SER A 234 -3.76 -38.37 5.27
CA SER A 234 -4.67 -38.34 6.43
C SER A 234 -4.07 -38.69 7.80
N LYS A 235 -2.74 -38.87 7.91
CA LYS A 235 -2.11 -39.45 9.12
C LYS A 235 -1.59 -38.48 10.17
N ARG A 236 -1.72 -37.15 10.00
CA ARG A 236 -0.99 -36.19 10.88
C ARG A 236 -1.80 -35.29 11.81
N ILE A 237 -3.12 -35.40 11.94
CA ILE A 237 -3.89 -34.50 12.81
C ILE A 237 -4.95 -35.26 13.62
N ASN A 238 -4.51 -36.18 14.47
CA ASN A 238 -5.30 -36.66 15.62
C ASN A 238 -4.59 -36.22 16.90
N LYS A 239 -4.69 -34.93 17.25
CA LYS A 239 -4.39 -34.38 18.59
C LYS A 239 -4.57 -32.86 18.61
N VAL A 240 -5.79 -32.34 18.45
CA VAL A 240 -6.29 -31.17 19.20
C VAL A 240 -7.82 -31.20 19.11
N SER A 241 -8.45 -32.08 19.87
CA SER A 241 -9.86 -31.93 20.23
C SER A 241 -10.01 -32.41 21.66
N MET A 242 -10.09 -31.46 22.60
CA MET A 242 -10.89 -31.56 23.82
C MET A 242 -10.72 -30.28 24.64
N GLY A 243 -11.85 -29.61 24.92
CA GLY A 243 -12.02 -28.82 26.14
C GLY A 243 -12.17 -27.32 25.97
N PHE A 244 -13.33 -26.85 25.50
CA PHE A 244 -13.91 -25.63 26.06
C PHE A 244 -15.38 -25.93 26.38
N SER A 245 -15.63 -26.06 27.69
CA SER A 245 -16.94 -25.83 28.32
C SER A 245 -17.01 -24.35 28.69
#